data_AF-A0A970WFI9-F1
#
_entry.id   AF-A0A970WFI9-F1
#
_cell.length_a   1.000
_cell.length_b   1.000
_cell.length_c   1.000
_cell.angle_alpha   90.00
_cell.angle_beta   90.00
_cell.angle_gamma   90.00
#
_symmetry.space_group_name_H-M   'P 1'
#
loop_
_entity.id
_entity.type
_entity.pdbx_description
1 polymer ?
#
loop_
_entity_poly.entity_id
_entity_poly.type
_entity_poly.pdbx_seq_one_letter_code
_entity_poly.pdbx_strand_id
1 'polypeptide(L)'
;MPDPKDLKLGDKVRFISRPDEWSQPDYCIDSDDIVFMDRLIVRGYPARVCRIDEHGNPWIQVRLKSDFEYEHDTWSIMESSGWIKVVPRKASK
;
A
#
# COMPACT_ATOMS: atom_id res chain seq x y z
N MET A 1 7.75 9.28 6.98
CA MET A 1 6.37 8.74 6.96
C MET A 1 6.08 8.14 8.34
N PRO A 2 4.81 7.92 8.74
CA PRO A 2 4.53 7.23 10.01
C PRO A 2 5.06 5.79 9.98
N ASP A 3 5.34 5.20 11.14
CA ASP A 3 5.68 3.78 11.24
C ASP A 3 4.49 2.96 10.68
N PRO A 4 4.71 2.01 9.76
CA PRO A 4 3.64 1.15 9.26
C PRO A 4 2.85 0.48 10.39
N LYS A 5 3.51 0.12 11.50
CA LYS A 5 2.86 -0.53 12.65
C LYS A 5 1.91 0.38 13.42
N ASP A 6 1.96 1.70 13.20
CA ASP A 6 0.99 2.65 13.75
C ASP A 6 -0.32 2.70 12.95
N LEU A 7 -0.39 2.03 11.80
CA LEU A 7 -1.61 1.93 11.01
C LEU A 7 -2.66 1.07 11.70
N LYS A 8 -3.90 1.51 11.62
CA LYS A 8 -5.06 0.85 12.23
C LYS A 8 -6.01 0.35 11.16
N LEU A 9 -6.83 -0.64 11.53
CA LEU A 9 -7.96 -1.06 10.71
C LEU A 9 -8.82 0.14 10.29
N GLY A 10 -9.06 0.27 8.99
CA GLY A 10 -9.85 1.35 8.43
C GLY A 10 -9.07 2.61 8.05
N ASP A 11 -7.80 2.73 8.45
CA ASP A 11 -6.94 3.79 7.93
C ASP A 11 -6.83 3.67 6.41
N LYS A 12 -6.66 4.81 5.75
CA LYS A 12 -6.43 4.88 4.31
C LYS A 12 -4.98 5.25 4.05
N VAL A 13 -4.36 4.55 3.13
CA VAL A 13 -2.99 4.83 2.68
C VAL A 13 -2.97 5.06 1.18
N ARG A 14 -2.05 5.89 0.70
CA ARG A 14 -1.81 6.10 -0.72
C ARG A 14 -0.33 5.87 -1.01
N PHE A 15 -0.03 5.03 -1.98
CA PHE A 15 1.33 4.86 -2.51
C PHE A 15 1.67 6.03 -3.43
N ILE A 16 2.86 6.58 -3.25
CA ILE A 16 3.32 7.79 -3.96
C ILE A 16 4.64 7.56 -4.70
N SER A 17 5.40 6.55 -4.31
CA SER A 17 6.64 6.12 -4.95
C SER A 17 6.91 4.67 -4.59
N ARG A 18 7.85 4.03 -5.28
CA ARG A 18 8.39 2.75 -4.80
C ARG A 18 9.10 2.99 -3.45
N PRO A 19 9.13 1.99 -2.56
CA PRO A 19 9.92 2.09 -1.34
C PRO A 19 11.41 2.22 -1.63
N ASP A 20 12.08 3.12 -0.91
CA ASP A 20 13.54 3.32 -0.94
C ASP A 20 14.28 2.04 -0.54
N GLU A 21 13.69 1.23 0.35
CA GLU A 21 14.19 -0.06 0.79
C GLU A 21 14.46 -1.02 -0.38
N TRP A 22 13.67 -0.93 -1.46
CA TRP A 22 13.81 -1.78 -2.63
C TRP A 22 15.04 -1.44 -3.48
N SER A 23 15.69 -0.30 -3.22
CA SER A 23 16.93 0.10 -3.90
C SER A 23 18.18 -0.38 -3.17
N GLN A 24 18.04 -1.07 -2.02
CA GLN A 24 19.18 -1.59 -1.29
C GLN A 24 19.77 -2.82 -1.99
N PRO A 25 21.11 -2.96 -2.04
CA PRO A 25 21.78 -4.00 -2.82
C PRO A 25 21.47 -5.43 -2.37
N ASP A 26 21.09 -5.62 -1.11
CA ASP A 26 20.75 -6.94 -0.55
C ASP A 26 19.23 -7.22 -0.55
N TYR A 27 18.43 -6.28 -1.09
CA TYR A 27 16.98 -6.42 -1.14
C TYR A 27 16.55 -6.97 -2.49
N CYS A 28 15.98 -8.18 -2.49
CA CYS A 28 15.41 -8.79 -3.68
C CYS A 28 13.90 -8.63 -3.66
N ILE A 29 13.35 -8.03 -4.71
CA ILE A 29 11.91 -7.86 -4.91
C ILE A 29 11.52 -8.51 -6.24
N ASP A 30 10.37 -9.19 -6.26
CA ASP A 30 9.90 -9.83 -7.49
C ASP A 30 9.49 -8.76 -8.52
N SER A 31 9.67 -9.05 -9.81
CA SER A 31 9.20 -8.19 -10.89
C SER A 31 7.69 -7.94 -10.85
N ASP A 32 6.91 -8.93 -10.41
CA ASP A 32 5.46 -8.81 -10.31
C ASP A 32 5.06 -7.84 -9.20
N ASP A 33 5.79 -7.85 -8.08
CA ASP A 33 5.60 -6.90 -6.97
C ASP A 33 5.92 -5.47 -7.40
N ILE A 34 6.95 -5.28 -8.24
CA ILE A 34 7.29 -3.99 -8.83
C ILE A 34 6.14 -3.48 -9.70
N VAL A 35 5.65 -4.31 -10.62
CA VAL A 35 4.54 -3.95 -11.52
C VAL A 35 3.27 -3.64 -10.72
N PHE A 36 2.96 -4.45 -9.71
CA PHE A 36 1.85 -4.24 -8.81
C PHE A 36 1.94 -2.89 -8.10
N MET A 37 3.10 -2.57 -7.52
CA MET A 37 3.32 -1.30 -6.82
C MET A 37 3.22 -0.10 -7.76
N ASP A 38 3.77 -0.18 -8.97
CA ASP A 38 3.65 0.86 -9.98
C ASP A 38 2.18 1.12 -10.36
N ARG A 39 1.38 0.05 -10.52
CA ARG A 39 -0.07 0.19 -10.75
C ARG A 39 -0.76 0.92 -9.60
N LEU A 40 -0.38 0.66 -8.35
CA LEU A 40 -0.92 1.37 -7.19
C LEU A 40 -0.56 2.85 -7.16
N ILE A 41 0.69 3.18 -7.49
CA ILE A 41 1.19 4.56 -7.56
C ILE A 41 0.43 5.33 -8.64
N VAL A 42 0.37 4.79 -9.86
CA VAL A 42 -0.33 5.40 -11.01
C VAL A 42 -1.83 5.56 -10.73
N ARG A 43 -2.45 4.56 -10.08
CA ARG A 43 -3.87 4.62 -9.70
C ARG A 43 -4.18 5.80 -8.79
N GLY A 44 -3.26 6.19 -7.89
CA GLY A 44 -3.40 7.36 -7.02
C GLY A 44 -4.56 7.33 -6.01
N TYR A 45 -5.38 6.28 -6.00
CA TYR A 45 -6.49 6.13 -5.07
C TYR A 45 -6.01 5.53 -3.75
N PRO A 46 -6.47 6.06 -2.59
CA PRO A 46 -6.12 5.48 -1.31
C PRO A 46 -6.70 4.06 -1.14
N ALA A 47 -5.88 3.12 -0.70
CA ALA A 47 -6.29 1.80 -0.26
C ALA A 47 -6.63 1.82 1.23
N ARG A 48 -7.56 0.97 1.66
CA ARG A 48 -7.97 0.85 3.06
C ARG A 48 -7.23 -0.32 3.70
N VAL A 49 -6.68 -0.10 4.89
CA VAL A 49 -6.18 -1.18 5.76
C VAL A 49 -7.37 -2.04 6.19
N CYS A 50 -7.42 -3.29 5.71
CA CYS A 50 -8.52 -4.21 5.90
C CYS A 50 -8.23 -5.30 6.93
N ARG A 51 -6.95 -5.56 7.21
CA ARG A 51 -6.50 -6.53 8.21
C ARG A 51 -5.22 -6.01 8.88
N ILE A 52 -5.02 -6.34 10.15
CA ILE A 52 -3.71 -6.36 10.81
C ILE A 52 -3.42 -7.83 11.10
N ASP A 53 -2.25 -8.34 10.73
CA ASP A 53 -1.88 -9.73 10.99
C ASP A 53 -1.39 -9.96 12.43
N GLU A 54 -1.09 -11.20 12.76
CA GLU A 54 -0.58 -11.63 14.07
C GLU A 54 0.78 -11.02 14.45
N HIS A 55 1.54 -10.49 13.47
CA HIS A 55 2.81 -9.80 13.68
C HIS A 55 2.65 -8.28 13.79
N GLY A 56 1.42 -7.77 13.69
CA GLY A 56 1.10 -6.35 13.73
C GLY A 56 1.28 -5.64 12.38
N ASN A 57 1.47 -6.38 11.28
CA ASN A 57 1.61 -5.74 9.97
C ASN A 57 0.24 -5.40 9.39
N PRO A 58 0.06 -4.19 8.87
CA PRO A 58 -1.16 -3.78 8.20
C PRO A 58 -1.24 -4.30 6.76
N TRP A 59 -2.39 -4.88 6.42
CA TRP A 59 -2.69 -5.39 5.09
C TRP A 59 -3.78 -4.56 4.43
N ILE A 60 -3.57 -4.27 3.15
CA ILE A 60 -4.57 -3.71 2.26
C ILE A 60 -5.07 -4.79 1.29
N GLN A 61 -6.28 -4.58 0.81
CA GLN A 61 -6.83 -5.33 -0.31
C GLN A 61 -7.23 -4.34 -1.39
N VAL A 62 -6.82 -4.62 -2.62
CA VAL A 62 -7.11 -3.79 -3.78
C VAL A 62 -7.73 -4.63 -4.88
N ARG A 63 -8.58 -3.96 -5.67
CA ARG A 63 -9.07 -4.48 -6.94
C ARG A 63 -8.45 -3.66 -8.03
N LEU A 64 -7.60 -4.30 -8.83
CA LEU A 64 -6.97 -3.67 -9.98
C LEU A 64 -7.63 -4.20 -11.24
N LYS A 65 -7.96 -3.29 -12.16
CA LYS A 65 -8.48 -3.66 -13.46
C LYS A 65 -7.30 -4.05 -14.35
N SER A 66 -7.32 -5.25 -14.90
CA SER A 66 -6.51 -5.66 -16.04
C SER A 66 -7.34 -5.51 -17.33
N ASP A 67 -6.74 -5.82 -18.48
CA ASP A 67 -7.38 -5.60 -19.79
C ASP A 67 -8.73 -6.31 -19.93
N PHE A 68 -8.92 -7.41 -19.21
CA PHE A 68 -10.10 -8.27 -19.33
C PHE A 68 -10.85 -8.51 -18.01
N GLU A 69 -10.19 -8.39 -16.85
CA GLU A 69 -10.76 -8.79 -15.56
C GLU A 69 -10.37 -7.87 -14.40
N TYR A 70 -10.97 -8.12 -13.23
CA TYR A 70 -10.56 -7.48 -11.97
C TYR A 70 -9.76 -8.46 -11.14
N GLU A 71 -8.47 -8.16 -10.98
CA GLU A 71 -7.56 -8.88 -10.09
C GLU A 71 -7.76 -8.43 -8.65
N HIS A 72 -7.72 -9.39 -7.73
CA HIS A 72 -7.80 -9.16 -6.30
C HIS A 72 -6.44 -9.41 -5.68
N ASP A 73 -5.78 -8.33 -5.32
CA ASP A 73 -4.45 -8.41 -4.73
C ASP A 73 -4.49 -7.89 -3.29
N THR A 74 -3.57 -8.42 -2.49
CA THR A 74 -3.35 -8.00 -1.12
C THR A 74 -1.89 -7.63 -0.94
N TRP A 75 -1.65 -6.57 -0.18
CA TRP A 75 -0.29 -6.10 0.08
C TRP A 75 -0.13 -5.78 1.56
N SER A 76 0.96 -6.25 2.16
CA SER A 76 1.36 -5.90 3.51
C SER A 76 2.22 -4.64 3.46
N ILE A 77 1.86 -3.60 4.22
CA ILE A 77 2.65 -2.37 4.28
C ILE A 77 3.70 -2.57 5.37
N MET A 78 4.92 -2.87 4.97
CA MET A 78 6.05 -3.12 5.88
C MET A 78 7.13 -2.05 5.73
N GLU A 79 7.17 -1.38 4.59
CA GLU A 79 8.17 -0.39 4.24
C GLU A 79 7.91 0.93 4.96
N SER A 80 8.98 1.55 5.43
CA SER A 80 8.94 2.86 6.09
C SER A 80 8.77 4.02 5.10
N SER A 81 8.91 3.76 3.80
CA SER A 81 8.85 4.74 2.71
C SER A 81 7.81 4.36 1.63
N GLY A 82 7.62 5.21 0.60
CA GLY A 82 6.77 4.89 -0.57
C GLY A 82 5.26 5.14 -0.42
N TRP A 83 4.75 5.37 0.79
CA TRP A 83 3.31 5.58 1.03
C TRP A 83 3.01 6.65 2.08
N ILE A 84 1.81 7.24 2.01
CA ILE A 84 1.34 8.22 2.98
C ILE A 84 0.02 7.79 3.61
N LYS A 85 -0.16 8.08 4.90
CA LYS A 85 -1.46 7.98 5.56
C LYS A 85 -2.36 9.12 5.09
N VAL A 86 -3.52 8.79 4.55
CA VAL A 86 -4.51 9.75 4.07
C VAL A 86 -5.46 10.09 5.22
N VAL A 87 -5.35 11.32 5.70
CA VAL A 87 -6.31 11.85 6.68
C VAL A 87 -7.61 12.14 5.96
N PRO A 88 -8.76 11.56 6.39
CA PRO A 88 -10.04 11.91 5.81
C PRO A 88 -10.28 13.40 6.01
N ARG A 89 -10.63 14.10 4.92
CA ARG A 89 -11.03 15.51 4.99
C ARG A 89 -12.24 15.56 5.93
N LYS A 90 -12.14 16.30 7.04
CA LYS A 90 -13.30 16.53 7.93
C LYS A 90 -14.44 16.98 7.02
N ALA A 91 -15.54 16.23 7.01
CA ALA A 91 -16.76 16.70 6.37
C ALA A 91 -17.15 17.97 7.13
N SER A 92 -17.01 19.13 6.48
CA SER A 92 -17.61 20.35 7.01
C SER A 92 -19.10 20.08 7.12
N LYS A 93 -19.59 20.11 8.35
CA LYS A 93 -20.99 19.92 8.70
C LYS A 93 -21.77 21.19 8.43
#